data_AF-A0A241WFP4-F1
#
_entry.id   AF-A0A241WFP4-F1
#
_cell.length_a   1.000
_cell.length_b   1.000
_cell.length_c   1.000
_cell.angle_alpha   90.00
_cell.angle_beta   90.00
_cell.angle_gamma   90.00
#
_symmetry.space_group_name_H-M   'P 1'
#
loop_
_entity.id
_entity.type
_entity.pdbx_description
1 polymer ?
#
loop_
_entity_poly.entity_id
_entity_poly.type
_entity_poly.pdbx_seq_one_letter_code
_entity_poly.pdbx_strand_id
1 'polypeptide(L)'
;MNPIETILDLMSDYIKEESWAGACFATSAINYILLNELNTHSKPMLGVVNIDGHIFDHAWLEINDQVYDVAIVLGITTKFFHCLPKEGIRGQEYEFANFRTGQSLDVKTTHGLTNFKKFMKNSPYFNKKIDYWDVVILLGKRIGLTLYKQKLIQKYGNTKWTIV
;
A
#
# COMPACT_ATOMS: atom_id res chain seq x y z
N MET A 1 7.41 -5.57 -20.08
CA MET A 1 7.44 -4.70 -18.88
C MET A 1 6.79 -5.50 -17.75
N ASN A 2 7.45 -5.64 -16.61
CA ASN A 2 6.88 -6.35 -15.45
C ASN A 2 5.92 -5.38 -14.73
N PRO A 3 4.59 -5.63 -14.71
CA PRO A 3 3.62 -4.72 -14.09
C PRO A 3 3.91 -4.45 -12.60
N ILE A 4 4.44 -5.45 -11.88
CA ILE A 4 4.76 -5.34 -10.46
C ILE A 4 5.83 -4.26 -10.27
N GLU A 5 6.99 -4.45 -10.89
CA GLU A 5 8.11 -3.49 -10.79
C GLU A 5 7.70 -2.09 -11.25
N THR A 6 6.95 -1.99 -12.34
CA THR A 6 6.46 -0.70 -12.84
C THR A 6 5.60 0.06 -11.82
N ILE A 7 4.67 -0.63 -11.14
CA ILE A 7 3.84 0.03 -10.13
C ILE A 7 4.64 0.37 -8.87
N LEU A 8 5.55 -0.52 -8.43
CA LEU A 8 6.35 -0.29 -7.23
C LEU A 8 7.36 0.84 -7.44
N ASP A 9 7.99 0.93 -8.61
CA ASP A 9 8.89 2.03 -8.97
C ASP A 9 8.12 3.35 -9.03
N LEU A 10 6.99 3.36 -9.73
CA LEU A 10 6.12 4.52 -9.83
C LEU A 10 5.68 5.04 -8.45
N MET A 11 5.30 4.14 -7.55
CA MET A 11 4.89 4.50 -6.18
C MET A 11 6.10 4.92 -5.34
N SER A 12 7.25 4.27 -5.47
CA SER A 12 8.48 4.65 -4.77
C SER A 12 8.90 6.08 -5.15
N ASP A 13 8.85 6.40 -6.44
CA ASP A 13 9.14 7.74 -6.93
C ASP A 13 8.12 8.76 -6.41
N TYR A 14 6.83 8.43 -6.41
CA TYR A 14 5.80 9.30 -5.86
C TYR A 14 5.97 9.56 -4.36
N ILE A 15 6.32 8.54 -3.57
CA ILE A 15 6.62 8.68 -2.14
C ILE A 15 7.82 9.61 -1.95
N LYS A 16 8.87 9.49 -2.76
CA LYS A 16 10.07 10.35 -2.69
C LYS A 16 9.77 11.79 -3.09
N GLU A 17 9.07 11.99 -4.21
CA GLU A 17 8.64 13.29 -4.72
C GLU A 17 7.89 14.10 -3.65
N GLU A 18 6.97 13.43 -2.93
CA GLU A 18 6.07 14.08 -1.98
C GLU A 18 6.51 13.92 -0.51
N SER A 19 7.67 13.27 -0.26
CA SER A 19 8.15 12.92 1.08
C SER A 19 7.11 12.15 1.93
N TRP A 20 6.33 11.26 1.30
CA TRP A 20 5.13 10.65 1.92
C TRP A 20 5.44 9.53 2.92
N ALA A 21 5.79 9.91 4.16
CA ALA A 21 5.96 8.96 5.26
C ALA A 21 4.62 8.44 5.82
N GLY A 22 4.64 7.24 6.41
CA GLY A 22 3.46 6.65 7.07
C GLY A 22 2.33 6.26 6.11
N ALA A 23 2.66 6.03 4.85
CA ALA A 23 1.69 5.90 3.77
C ALA A 23 1.22 4.47 3.50
N CYS A 24 1.51 3.50 4.37
CA CYS A 24 1.34 2.07 4.10
C CYS A 24 -0.08 1.69 3.66
N PHE A 25 -1.11 2.11 4.41
CA PHE A 25 -2.50 1.85 4.03
C PHE A 25 -2.87 2.47 2.68
N ALA A 26 -2.45 3.71 2.43
CA ALA A 26 -2.82 4.44 1.22
C ALA A 26 -2.12 3.86 -0.01
N THR A 27 -0.80 3.68 0.09
CA THR A 27 0.04 3.17 -1.00
C THR A 27 -0.30 1.72 -1.35
N SER A 28 -0.54 0.86 -0.36
CA SER A 28 -1.01 -0.51 -0.59
C SER A 28 -2.37 -0.53 -1.29
N ALA A 29 -3.33 0.33 -0.88
CA ALA A 29 -4.63 0.42 -1.54
C ALA A 29 -4.55 0.95 -2.99
N ILE A 30 -3.69 1.95 -3.24
CA ILE A 30 -3.48 2.51 -4.58
C ILE A 30 -2.80 1.48 -5.50
N ASN A 31 -1.73 0.84 -5.02
CA ASN A 31 -1.01 -0.18 -5.76
C ASN A 31 -1.90 -1.39 -6.06
N TYR A 32 -2.75 -1.81 -5.11
CA TYR A 32 -3.74 -2.86 -5.32
C TYR A 32 -4.60 -2.58 -6.56
N ILE A 33 -5.16 -1.37 -6.66
CA ILE A 33 -6.01 -1.00 -7.80
C ILE A 33 -5.19 -0.98 -9.10
N LEU A 34 -4.04 -0.31 -9.11
CA LEU A 34 -3.22 -0.17 -10.32
C LEU A 34 -2.75 -1.53 -10.86
N LEU A 35 -2.31 -2.43 -9.98
CA LEU A 35 -1.90 -3.79 -10.36
C LEU A 35 -3.07 -4.58 -10.94
N ASN A 36 -4.26 -4.51 -10.31
CA ASN A 36 -5.43 -5.23 -10.81
C ASN A 36 -5.98 -4.64 -12.12
N GLU A 37 -5.81 -3.34 -12.38
CA GLU A 37 -6.11 -2.73 -13.68
C GLU A 37 -5.12 -3.18 -14.77
N LEU A 38 -3.91 -3.63 -14.38
CA LEU A 38 -2.93 -4.29 -15.24
C LEU A 38 -3.06 -5.82 -15.27
N ASN A 39 -4.19 -6.37 -14.81
CA ASN A 39 -4.44 -7.82 -14.70
C ASN A 39 -3.41 -8.57 -13.85
N THR A 40 -2.75 -7.89 -12.91
CA THR A 40 -1.88 -8.49 -11.91
C THR A 40 -2.67 -8.64 -10.60
N HIS A 41 -3.05 -9.88 -10.30
CA HIS A 41 -3.87 -10.19 -9.13
C HIS A 41 -3.07 -10.00 -7.83
N SER A 42 -3.33 -8.90 -7.15
CA SER A 42 -2.79 -8.60 -5.82
C SER A 42 -3.90 -8.68 -4.76
N LYS A 43 -3.52 -9.03 -3.53
CA LYS A 43 -4.39 -9.05 -2.36
C LYS A 43 -3.97 -7.91 -1.41
N PRO A 44 -4.88 -7.02 -1.00
CA PRO A 44 -4.60 -6.02 0.03
C PRO A 44 -4.63 -6.69 1.40
N MET A 45 -3.50 -6.63 2.10
CA MET A 45 -3.29 -7.29 3.38
C MET A 45 -3.23 -6.26 4.51
N LEU A 46 -3.71 -6.64 5.68
CA LEU A 46 -3.70 -5.82 6.89
C LEU A 46 -3.39 -6.72 8.08
N GLY A 47 -2.41 -6.37 8.88
CA GLY A 47 -2.02 -7.18 10.03
C GLY A 47 -1.00 -6.48 10.90
N VAL A 48 -0.48 -7.21 11.89
CA VAL A 48 0.59 -6.73 12.77
C VAL A 48 1.92 -7.29 12.28
N VAL A 49 2.84 -6.38 11.98
CA VAL A 49 4.20 -6.70 11.52
C VAL A 49 5.19 -6.52 12.66
N ASN A 50 6.15 -7.42 12.77
CA ASN A 50 7.34 -7.25 13.61
C ASN A 50 8.57 -7.09 12.71
N ILE A 51 9.24 -5.94 12.79
CA ILE A 51 10.52 -5.71 12.12
C ILE A 51 11.58 -5.39 13.16
N ASP A 52 12.57 -6.26 13.29
CA ASP A 52 13.72 -6.03 14.20
C ASP A 52 13.27 -5.65 15.63
N GLY A 53 12.23 -6.32 16.13
CA GLY A 53 11.63 -6.08 17.45
C GLY A 53 10.60 -4.95 17.50
N HIS A 54 10.41 -4.19 16.41
CA HIS A 54 9.38 -3.16 16.31
C HIS A 54 8.06 -3.76 15.83
N ILE A 55 7.05 -3.74 16.70
CA ILE A 55 5.71 -4.28 16.44
C ILE A 55 4.74 -3.13 16.11
N PHE A 56 4.06 -3.21 14.97
CA PHE A 56 3.11 -2.19 14.55
C PHE A 56 2.07 -2.73 13.54
N ASP A 57 0.90 -2.10 13.54
CA ASP A 57 -0.12 -2.32 12.52
C ASP A 57 0.36 -1.82 11.16
N HIS A 58 0.17 -2.64 10.13
CA HIS A 58 0.68 -2.32 8.80
C HIS A 58 -0.16 -2.94 7.69
N ALA A 59 -0.03 -2.37 6.49
CA ALA A 59 -0.68 -2.87 5.29
C ALA A 59 0.30 -3.01 4.13
N TRP A 60 0.22 -4.14 3.46
CA TRP A 60 1.07 -4.53 2.33
C TRP A 60 0.22 -5.18 1.23
N LEU A 61 0.89 -5.61 0.16
CA LEU A 61 0.28 -6.44 -0.87
C LEU A 61 0.87 -7.84 -0.87
N GLU A 62 0.03 -8.83 -1.12
CA GLU A 62 0.46 -10.17 -1.49
C GLU A 62 0.17 -10.46 -2.96
N ILE A 63 1.18 -10.93 -3.68
CA ILE A 63 1.08 -11.39 -5.07
C ILE A 63 1.79 -12.74 -5.11
N ASN A 64 1.09 -13.79 -5.55
CA ASN A 64 1.59 -15.17 -5.51
C ASN A 64 2.15 -15.56 -4.13
N ASP A 65 1.44 -15.15 -3.07
CA ASP A 65 1.77 -15.39 -1.66
C ASP A 65 3.12 -14.80 -1.20
N GLN A 66 3.69 -13.88 -1.97
CA GLN A 66 4.87 -13.09 -1.59
C GLN A 66 4.49 -11.65 -1.24
N VAL A 67 5.22 -11.06 -0.30
CA VAL A 67 5.00 -9.68 0.19
C VAL A 67 5.58 -8.64 -0.77
N TYR A 68 4.83 -7.58 -1.03
CA TYR A 68 5.28 -6.40 -1.79
C TYR A 68 4.88 -5.13 -1.04
N ASP A 69 5.86 -4.29 -0.73
CA ASP A 69 5.65 -3.07 0.06
C ASP A 69 6.79 -2.06 -0.11
N VAL A 70 6.47 -0.89 -0.67
CA VAL A 70 7.43 0.20 -0.86
C VAL A 70 7.43 1.24 0.27
N ALA A 71 6.40 1.25 1.12
CA ALA A 71 6.23 2.22 2.19
C ALA A 71 6.78 1.72 3.54
N ILE A 72 6.99 0.41 3.70
CA ILE A 72 7.46 -0.23 4.94
C ILE A 72 8.71 0.43 5.52
N VAL A 73 9.64 0.90 4.67
CA VAL A 73 10.90 1.51 5.11
C VAL A 73 10.78 2.95 5.60
N LEU A 74 9.64 3.61 5.35
CA LEU A 74 9.37 5.01 5.67
C LEU A 74 8.17 5.13 6.62
N GLY A 75 8.30 4.53 7.81
CA GLY A 75 7.35 4.71 8.90
C GLY A 75 7.32 6.16 9.42
N ILE A 76 6.26 6.51 10.15
CA ILE A 76 6.08 7.85 10.74
C ILE A 76 7.18 8.15 11.77
N THR A 77 7.46 7.17 12.64
CA THR A 77 8.38 7.31 13.77
C THR A 77 9.71 6.58 13.58
N THR A 78 9.76 5.61 12.67
CA THR A 78 10.90 4.72 12.48
C THR A 78 11.19 4.53 10.99
N LYS A 79 12.48 4.48 10.65
CA LYS A 79 12.97 4.12 9.32
C LYS A 79 13.69 2.78 9.42
N PHE A 80 13.41 1.87 8.50
CA PHE A 80 13.94 0.50 8.54
C PHE A 80 15.08 0.26 7.52
N PHE A 81 15.75 1.33 7.08
CA PHE A 81 16.84 1.24 6.09
C PHE A 81 18.07 0.44 6.56
N HIS A 82 18.18 0.15 7.86
CA HIS A 82 19.26 -0.66 8.42
C HIS A 82 19.02 -2.16 8.27
N CYS A 83 17.76 -2.60 8.13
CA CYS A 83 17.37 -4.01 8.06
C CYS A 83 16.55 -4.38 6.82
N LEU A 84 16.11 -3.40 6.03
CA LEU A 84 15.38 -3.59 4.77
C LEU A 84 15.99 -2.77 3.62
N PRO A 85 15.81 -3.21 2.35
CA PRO A 85 16.23 -2.43 1.18
C PRO A 85 15.51 -1.08 1.09
N LYS A 86 16.18 -0.05 0.56
CA LYS A 86 15.62 1.30 0.43
C LYS A 86 14.40 1.35 -0.50
N GLU A 87 14.33 0.40 -1.42
CA GLU A 87 13.27 0.21 -2.40
C GLU A 87 12.04 -0.50 -1.81
N GLY A 88 12.11 -0.94 -0.56
CA GLY A 88 11.09 -1.73 0.12
C GLY A 88 11.24 -3.24 -0.10
N ILE A 89 10.16 -3.97 0.13
CA ILE A 89 10.09 -5.43 -0.03
C ILE A 89 9.45 -5.74 -1.39
N ARG A 90 10.12 -6.61 -2.16
CA ARG A 90 9.69 -7.00 -3.52
C ARG A 90 9.72 -8.52 -3.70
N GLY A 91 8.80 -9.21 -3.05
CA GLY A 91 8.62 -10.65 -3.18
C GLY A 91 9.66 -11.51 -2.44
N GLN A 92 10.59 -10.89 -1.74
CA GLN A 92 11.65 -11.56 -0.98
C GLN A 92 11.29 -11.64 0.50
N GLU A 93 11.62 -12.76 1.14
CA GLU A 93 11.54 -12.92 2.59
C GLU A 93 12.76 -12.30 3.28
N TYR A 94 12.54 -11.69 4.43
CA TYR A 94 13.58 -11.08 5.25
C TYR A 94 13.51 -11.66 6.66
N GLU A 95 14.62 -12.20 7.16
CA GLU A 95 14.71 -12.84 8.48
C GLU A 95 14.20 -11.93 9.61
N PHE A 96 14.44 -10.63 9.49
CA PHE A 96 14.07 -9.63 10.48
C PHE A 96 12.63 -9.12 10.35
N ALA A 97 11.85 -9.56 9.35
CA ALA A 97 10.50 -9.07 9.09
C ALA A 97 9.46 -10.19 9.12
N ASN A 98 8.55 -10.14 10.10
CA ASN A 98 7.44 -11.07 10.23
C ASN A 98 6.11 -10.34 10.01
N PHE A 99 5.39 -10.69 8.95
CA PHE A 99 4.11 -10.07 8.54
C PHE A 99 2.87 -10.74 9.12
N ARG A 100 3.03 -11.88 9.79
CA ARG A 100 1.92 -12.74 10.26
C ARG A 100 2.18 -13.12 11.71
N THR A 101 2.29 -12.10 12.56
CA THR A 101 2.59 -12.30 13.98
C THR A 101 1.44 -12.96 14.76
N GLY A 102 0.22 -12.98 14.19
CA GLY A 102 -0.99 -13.45 14.85
C GLY A 102 -1.51 -12.51 15.95
N GLN A 103 -0.88 -11.33 16.10
CA GLN A 103 -1.32 -10.31 17.04
C GLN A 103 -2.55 -9.57 16.49
N SER A 104 -3.41 -9.12 17.41
CA SER A 104 -4.59 -8.34 17.03
C SER A 104 -4.21 -6.90 16.68
N LEU A 105 -4.80 -6.39 15.59
CA LEU A 105 -4.71 -4.99 15.19
C LEU A 105 -5.21 -4.04 16.28
N ASP A 106 -4.66 -2.83 16.32
CA ASP A 106 -5.21 -1.75 17.13
C ASP A 106 -6.66 -1.43 16.72
N VAL A 107 -7.47 -1.08 17.73
CA VAL A 107 -8.90 -0.74 17.56
C VAL A 107 -9.08 0.42 16.58
N LYS A 108 -8.16 1.39 16.53
CA LYS A 108 -8.24 2.52 15.59
C LYS A 108 -8.05 2.06 14.14
N THR A 109 -7.12 1.14 13.91
CA THR A 109 -6.82 0.59 12.59
C THR A 109 -7.99 -0.20 12.03
N THR A 110 -8.60 -1.05 12.87
CA THR A 110 -9.79 -1.83 12.50
C THR A 110 -10.98 -0.95 12.13
N HIS A 111 -11.27 0.11 12.88
CA HIS A 111 -12.40 1.00 12.58
C HIS A 111 -12.18 1.88 11.33
N GLY A 112 -10.93 2.28 11.05
CA GLY A 112 -10.60 3.17 9.94
C GLY A 112 -10.58 2.50 8.57
N LEU A 113 -10.26 1.21 8.51
CA LEU A 113 -9.95 0.50 7.26
C LEU A 113 -11.04 -0.48 6.79
N THR A 114 -12.03 -0.77 7.61
CA THR A 114 -13.13 -1.71 7.29
C THR A 114 -14.00 -1.27 6.09
N ASN A 115 -14.03 0.02 5.76
CA ASN A 115 -14.73 0.53 4.59
C ASN A 115 -13.74 1.11 3.58
N PHE A 116 -13.31 0.29 2.61
CA PHE A 116 -12.32 0.66 1.60
C PHE A 116 -12.74 1.91 0.80
N LYS A 117 -14.01 1.99 0.37
CA LYS A 117 -14.53 3.18 -0.32
C LYS A 117 -14.41 4.46 0.50
N LYS A 118 -14.73 4.40 1.79
CA LYS A 118 -14.61 5.54 2.71
C LYS A 118 -13.14 5.87 2.97
N PHE A 119 -12.30 4.86 3.16
CA PHE A 119 -10.86 5.04 3.34
C PHE A 119 -10.22 5.74 2.14
N MET A 120 -10.55 5.31 0.93
CA MET A 120 -10.01 5.90 -0.31
C MET A 120 -10.49 7.34 -0.58
N LYS A 121 -11.47 7.86 0.17
CA LYS A 121 -11.86 9.28 0.15
C LYS A 121 -10.96 10.17 1.02
N ASN A 122 -10.03 9.59 1.77
CA ASN A 122 -9.02 10.39 2.47
C ASN A 122 -8.02 10.98 1.48
N SER A 123 -7.37 12.06 1.93
CA SER A 123 -6.36 12.78 1.14
C SER A 123 -4.96 12.54 1.69
N PRO A 124 -3.92 12.50 0.82
CA PRO A 124 -2.54 12.59 1.27
C PRO A 124 -2.34 13.82 2.15
N TYR A 125 -1.37 13.76 3.08
CA TYR A 125 -1.17 14.88 4.01
C TYR A 125 -0.70 16.15 3.28
N PHE A 126 0.07 16.00 2.21
CA PHE A 126 0.67 17.09 1.42
C PHE A 126 -0.29 17.70 0.39
N ASN A 127 -1.40 17.03 0.05
CA ASN A 127 -2.37 17.57 -0.90
C ASN A 127 -3.82 17.21 -0.51
N LYS A 128 -4.49 18.17 0.15
CA LYS A 128 -5.89 18.04 0.61
C LYS A 128 -6.94 18.28 -0.47
N LYS A 129 -6.54 18.62 -1.71
CA LYS A 129 -7.47 18.89 -2.82
C LYS A 129 -7.87 17.63 -3.59
N ILE A 130 -7.16 16.54 -3.37
CA ILE A 130 -7.37 15.25 -4.05
C ILE A 130 -7.56 14.15 -3.01
N ASP A 131 -8.27 13.09 -3.36
CA ASP A 131 -8.34 11.87 -2.54
C ASP A 131 -7.50 10.73 -3.14
N TYR A 132 -7.41 9.60 -2.44
CA TYR A 132 -6.63 8.47 -2.94
C TYR A 132 -7.16 7.89 -4.26
N TRP A 133 -8.44 8.05 -4.59
CA TRP A 133 -8.94 7.68 -5.92
C TRP A 133 -8.36 8.57 -7.02
N ASP A 134 -8.23 9.87 -6.74
CA ASP A 134 -7.59 10.81 -7.67
C ASP A 134 -6.10 10.48 -7.84
N VAL A 135 -5.41 10.04 -6.76
CA VAL A 135 -4.02 9.58 -6.85
C VAL A 135 -3.89 8.35 -7.76
N VAL A 136 -4.82 7.38 -7.68
CA VAL A 136 -4.84 6.24 -8.62
C VAL A 136 -4.92 6.71 -10.07
N ILE A 137 -5.77 7.70 -10.37
CA ILE A 137 -5.92 8.23 -11.73
C ILE A 137 -4.65 8.96 -12.18
N LEU A 138 -4.07 9.77 -11.29
CA LEU A 138 -2.84 10.51 -11.55
C LEU A 138 -1.69 9.55 -11.88
N LEU A 139 -1.48 8.53 -11.07
CA LEU A 139 -0.43 7.54 -11.28
C LEU A 139 -0.73 6.64 -12.48
N GLY A 140 -1.97 6.19 -12.66
CA GLY A 140 -2.39 5.44 -13.83
C GLY A 140 -2.09 6.17 -15.14
N LYS A 141 -2.32 7.48 -15.19
CA LYS A 141 -1.96 8.30 -16.36
C LYS A 141 -0.46 8.30 -16.65
N ARG A 142 0.41 8.30 -15.62
CA ARG A 142 1.88 8.26 -15.78
C ARG A 142 2.36 6.99 -16.49
N ILE A 143 1.57 5.91 -16.43
CA ILE A 143 1.87 4.63 -17.10
C ILE A 143 0.94 4.32 -18.28
N GLY A 144 0.24 5.33 -18.81
CA GLY A 144 -0.59 5.20 -20.00
C GLY A 144 -1.98 4.57 -19.79
N LEU A 145 -2.43 4.38 -18.54
CA LEU A 145 -3.79 3.92 -18.26
C LEU A 145 -4.80 5.07 -18.37
N THR A 146 -5.96 4.77 -18.96
CA THR A 146 -7.12 5.66 -18.96
C THR A 146 -8.12 5.18 -17.93
N LEU A 147 -8.06 5.77 -16.73
CA LEU A 147 -8.89 5.41 -15.59
C LEU A 147 -9.97 6.46 -15.30
N TYR A 148 -11.11 6.02 -14.79
CA TYR A 148 -12.23 6.90 -14.44
C TYR A 148 -12.67 6.65 -13.00
N LYS A 149 -12.70 7.71 -12.18
CA LYS A 149 -12.99 7.64 -10.73
C LYS A 149 -14.23 6.81 -10.39
N GLN A 150 -15.35 7.08 -11.07
CA GLN A 150 -16.61 6.37 -10.79
C GLN A 150 -16.54 4.88 -11.13
N LYS A 151 -15.82 4.50 -12.20
CA LYS A 151 -15.61 3.09 -12.56
C LYS A 151 -14.74 2.38 -11.52
N LEU A 152 -13.68 3.04 -11.06
CA LEU A 152 -12.82 2.51 -9.99
C LEU A 152 -13.60 2.32 -8.68
N ILE A 153 -14.41 3.31 -8.30
CA ILE A 153 -15.25 3.23 -7.10
C ILE A 153 -16.26 2.08 -7.22
N GLN A 154 -16.88 1.88 -8.38
CA GLN A 154 -17.82 0.79 -8.62
C GLN A 154 -17.12 -0.58 -8.54
N LYS A 155 -15.93 -0.71 -9.14
CA LYS A 155 -15.19 -1.97 -9.21
C LYS A 155 -14.53 -2.34 -7.88
N TYR A 156 -13.92 -1.37 -7.19
CA TYR A 156 -13.07 -1.62 -6.03
C TYR A 156 -13.61 -1.09 -4.70
N GLY A 157 -14.70 -0.31 -4.70
CA GLY A 157 -15.20 0.34 -3.48
C GLY A 157 -15.60 -0.64 -2.37
N ASN A 158 -15.98 -1.86 -2.72
CA ASN A 158 -16.35 -2.92 -1.78
C ASN A 158 -15.19 -3.89 -1.45
N THR A 159 -13.96 -3.56 -1.84
CA THR A 159 -12.76 -4.34 -1.48
C THR A 159 -12.66 -4.48 0.03
N LYS A 160 -12.22 -5.65 0.49
CA LYS A 160 -11.91 -5.91 1.89
C LYS A 160 -10.41 -6.16 2.03
N TRP A 161 -9.83 -5.62 3.09
CA TRP A 161 -8.50 -6.04 3.52
C TRP A 161 -8.56 -7.48 4.02
N THR A 162 -7.56 -8.27 3.67
CA THR A 162 -7.36 -9.59 4.26
C THR A 162 -6.62 -9.41 5.58
N ILE A 163 -7.31 -9.70 6.68
CA ILE A 163 -6.75 -9.55 8.03
C ILE A 163 -5.98 -10.81 8.42
N VAL A 164 -4.74 -10.65 8.91
CA VAL A 164 -3.84 -11.75 9.32
C VAL A 164 -3.19 -11.49 10.67
#